data_AF-A0AB35WB26-F1
#
_entry.id   AF-A0AB35WB26-F1
#
_cell.length_a   1.000
_cell.length_b   1.000
_cell.length_c   1.000
_cell.angle_alpha   90.00
_cell.angle_beta   90.00
_cell.angle_gamma   90.00
#
_symmetry.space_group_name_H-M   'P 1'
#
loop_
_entity.id
_entity.type
_entity.pdbx_description
1 polymer ?
#
loop_
_entity_poly.entity_id
_entity_poly.type
_entity_poly.pdbx_seq_one_letter_code
_entity_poly.pdbx_strand_id
1 'polypeptide(L)'
;MAKAKWEDLRDASFRGVPFFFRDGEGVGGRRAIPHAYPKKEVGWTEDHGAVLTQQQINAMLLGNDYIDQMNRLLSALNTTGPSELVHPWFGVQKVQVGRVTHRLSTEEGGIAYISFEVYEAGEQLFPSGTEDTSATTLSTADKVKEALASGDYFAALDGVGSMVDTLLEDMEGFVTSLPTLPDALSEWVDRLNRFKDLAGIVAAAPGEMIRDITGLISDMKDLVSEPPFALRVYDQLRDKWEGDRAAQSATKSLVDNISVSTDTGFASSVTPASTPETTAAMETNIVDFRRLVIISTLVAQAEAVATATFETGQDAQNTGDQLAERLGETAAEAVESGLRELWRSLRELRFAVVNDVRIRSIQLPELRRVTPARTVPVMLLAYRETGDAENRDELVTRNRLRYPSFITPSQTIEIISND
;
A
#
# COMPACT_ATOMS: atom_id res chain seq x y z
N MET A 1 3.62 56.69 -1.02
CA MET A 1 2.22 56.23 -0.90
C MET A 1 1.38 57.07 -1.85
N ALA A 2 0.87 56.48 -2.92
CA ALA A 2 -0.09 57.17 -3.78
C ALA A 2 -1.35 57.45 -2.96
N LYS A 3 -1.79 58.70 -2.88
CA LYS A 3 -3.11 59.06 -2.33
C LYS A 3 -4.14 58.52 -3.31
N ALA A 4 -4.68 57.32 -3.05
CA ALA A 4 -5.90 56.88 -3.71
C ALA A 4 -6.97 57.94 -3.43
N LYS A 5 -7.47 58.61 -4.47
CA LYS A 5 -8.62 59.50 -4.33
C LYS A 5 -9.85 58.63 -4.15
N TRP A 6 -10.80 59.09 -3.34
CA TRP A 6 -12.06 58.36 -3.07
C TRP A 6 -12.84 58.03 -4.36
N GLU A 7 -12.62 58.80 -5.42
CA GLU A 7 -13.23 58.69 -6.76
C GLU A 7 -12.75 57.46 -7.56
N ASP A 8 -11.62 56.84 -7.15
CA ASP A 8 -11.02 55.69 -7.85
C ASP A 8 -11.32 54.34 -7.14
N LEU A 9 -12.22 54.34 -6.15
CA LEU A 9 -12.56 53.14 -5.37
C LEU A 9 -13.50 52.22 -6.14
N ARG A 10 -13.20 50.92 -6.12
CA ARG A 10 -14.06 49.90 -6.72
C ARG A 10 -15.36 49.76 -5.94
N ASP A 11 -16.45 49.49 -6.66
CA ASP A 11 -17.72 49.10 -6.03
C ASP A 11 -17.53 47.80 -5.25
N ALA A 12 -17.83 47.84 -3.95
CA ALA A 12 -17.67 46.69 -3.10
C ALA A 12 -18.73 45.65 -3.42
N SER A 13 -18.31 44.39 -3.54
CA SER A 13 -19.23 43.28 -3.75
C SER A 13 -18.71 41.99 -3.15
N PHE A 14 -19.63 41.13 -2.73
CA PHE A 14 -19.31 39.79 -2.26
C PHE A 14 -20.16 38.78 -3.02
N ARG A 15 -19.53 37.77 -3.65
CA ARG A 15 -20.23 36.82 -4.54
C ARG A 15 -21.06 37.52 -5.64
N GLY A 16 -20.58 38.67 -6.12
CA GLY A 16 -21.29 39.49 -7.11
C GLY A 16 -22.49 40.28 -6.57
N VAL A 17 -22.77 40.22 -5.26
CA VAL A 17 -23.79 41.06 -4.61
C VAL A 17 -23.14 42.39 -4.18
N PRO A 18 -23.53 43.53 -4.76
CA PRO A 18 -22.96 44.83 -4.42
C PRO A 18 -23.45 45.34 -3.06
N PHE A 19 -22.59 46.10 -2.37
CA PHE A 19 -22.93 46.79 -1.12
C PHE A 19 -22.15 48.10 -0.97
N PHE A 20 -22.64 49.05 -0.16
CA PHE A 20 -21.87 50.25 0.14
C PHE A 20 -20.88 49.98 1.26
N PHE A 21 -19.59 50.11 0.97
CA PHE A 21 -18.54 49.97 1.95
C PHE A 21 -18.46 51.21 2.83
N ARG A 22 -18.56 51.03 4.15
CA ARG A 22 -18.48 52.14 5.12
C ARG A 22 -17.07 52.28 5.65
N ASP A 23 -16.56 51.22 6.26
CA ASP A 23 -15.24 51.14 6.86
C ASP A 23 -14.85 49.68 7.08
N GLY A 24 -13.56 49.44 7.32
CA GLY A 24 -13.05 48.13 7.64
C GLY A 24 -11.78 48.22 8.46
N GLU A 25 -11.65 47.31 9.42
CA GLU A 25 -10.48 47.15 10.26
C GLU A 25 -9.92 45.74 10.09
N GLY A 26 -8.61 45.57 10.26
CA GLY A 26 -7.98 44.27 10.06
C GLY A 26 -6.78 44.06 10.93
N VAL A 27 -6.56 42.80 11.27
CA VAL A 27 -5.38 42.31 11.99
C VAL A 27 -4.61 41.41 11.05
N GLY A 28 -3.31 41.67 10.93
CA GLY A 28 -2.37 40.90 10.15
C GLY A 28 -0.96 41.05 10.72
N GLY A 29 -0.03 40.19 10.29
CA GLY A 29 1.34 40.22 10.78
C GLY A 29 2.00 38.85 10.74
N ARG A 30 3.07 38.69 11.52
CA ARG A 30 3.81 37.42 11.66
C ARG A 30 3.85 37.01 13.11
N ARG A 31 3.76 35.70 13.37
CA ARG A 31 3.86 35.10 14.70
C ARG A 31 5.32 35.11 15.09
N ALA A 32 5.68 35.94 16.05
CA ALA A 32 7.07 36.09 16.49
C ALA A 32 7.18 35.63 17.95
N ILE A 33 8.07 34.68 18.26
CA ILE A 33 8.30 34.17 19.62
C ILE A 33 9.55 34.85 20.19
N PRO A 34 9.41 35.73 21.20
CA PRO A 34 10.55 36.44 21.77
C PRO A 34 11.28 35.59 22.82
N HIS A 35 12.59 35.48 22.68
CA HIS A 35 13.51 34.89 23.64
C HIS A 35 14.31 35.99 24.35
N ALA A 36 14.10 36.11 25.66
CA ALA A 36 14.84 37.03 26.52
C ALA A 36 15.91 36.28 27.32
N TYR A 37 17.12 36.84 27.38
CA TYR A 37 18.24 36.26 28.13
C TYR A 37 18.53 37.09 29.39
N PRO A 38 18.78 36.47 30.56
CA PRO A 38 19.13 37.20 31.77
C PRO A 38 20.36 38.11 31.58
N LYS A 39 20.28 39.35 32.06
CA LYS A 39 21.35 40.38 31.99
C LYS A 39 21.75 40.84 30.57
N LYS A 40 20.91 40.60 29.56
CA LYS A 40 21.06 41.21 28.23
C LYS A 40 19.86 42.10 27.93
N GLU A 41 20.15 43.30 27.46
CA GLU A 41 19.15 44.30 27.07
C GLU A 41 18.58 44.06 25.66
N VAL A 42 19.07 43.02 24.95
CA VAL A 42 18.62 42.66 23.59
C VAL A 42 18.25 41.17 23.56
N GLY A 43 17.02 40.89 23.14
CA GLY A 43 16.50 39.54 22.91
C GLY A 43 16.61 39.09 21.46
N TRP A 44 16.34 37.82 21.21
CA TRP A 44 16.18 37.26 19.86
C TRP A 44 14.72 36.88 19.64
N THR A 45 14.21 36.95 18.42
CA THR A 45 12.81 36.60 18.12
C THR A 45 12.76 35.64 16.95
N GLU A 46 12.11 34.49 17.16
CA GLU A 46 11.90 33.47 16.13
C GLU A 46 10.62 33.75 15.35
N ASP A 47 10.65 33.60 14.04
CA ASP A 47 9.52 33.84 13.14
C ASP A 47 8.80 32.52 12.80
N HIS A 48 7.58 32.37 13.30
CA HIS A 48 6.72 31.19 13.14
C HIS A 48 5.64 31.38 12.07
N GLY A 49 5.91 32.21 11.05
CA GLY A 49 5.04 32.38 9.90
C GLY A 49 3.97 33.46 10.09
N ALA A 50 3.08 33.61 9.11
CA ALA A 50 2.06 34.66 9.12
C ALA A 50 0.97 34.41 10.19
N VAL A 51 0.50 35.47 10.83
CA VAL A 51 -0.78 35.47 11.55
C VAL A 51 -1.90 35.38 10.52
N LEU A 52 -2.96 34.64 10.82
CA LEU A 52 -4.12 34.57 9.93
C LEU A 52 -4.71 35.97 9.77
N THR A 53 -4.69 36.49 8.54
CA THR A 53 -5.24 37.82 8.23
C THR A 53 -6.75 37.78 8.45
N GLN A 54 -7.24 38.63 9.35
CA GLN A 54 -8.67 38.82 9.63
C GLN A 54 -9.04 40.27 9.35
N GLN A 55 -10.19 40.48 8.72
CA GLN A 55 -10.76 41.82 8.51
C GLN A 55 -12.22 41.82 8.96
N GLN A 56 -12.66 42.89 9.61
CA GLN A 56 -14.06 43.18 9.90
C GLN A 56 -14.53 44.25 8.92
N ILE A 57 -15.55 43.95 8.13
CA ILE A 57 -16.08 44.82 7.09
C ILE A 57 -17.45 45.34 7.53
N ASN A 58 -17.61 46.65 7.52
CA ASN A 58 -18.87 47.32 7.80
C ASN A 58 -19.50 47.78 6.47
N ALA A 59 -20.63 47.18 6.14
CA ALA A 59 -21.42 47.44 4.95
C ALA A 59 -22.72 48.16 5.29
N MET A 60 -23.18 48.99 4.36
CA MET A 60 -24.45 49.68 4.40
C MET A 60 -25.22 49.42 3.10
N LEU A 61 -26.54 49.27 3.21
CA LEU A 61 -27.45 49.14 2.08
C LEU A 61 -28.44 50.28 2.13
N LEU A 62 -28.62 50.96 1.00
CA LEU A 62 -29.45 52.16 0.89
C LEU A 62 -30.48 52.02 -0.23
N GLY A 63 -31.64 52.62 -0.03
CA GLY A 63 -32.67 52.79 -1.05
C GLY A 63 -33.97 52.09 -0.70
N ASN A 64 -34.91 52.10 -1.64
CA ASN A 64 -36.25 51.54 -1.42
C ASN A 64 -36.22 50.00 -1.28
N ASP A 65 -35.25 49.34 -1.90
CA ASP A 65 -35.10 47.87 -1.91
C ASP A 65 -34.04 47.37 -0.90
N TYR A 66 -33.69 48.20 0.10
CA TYR A 66 -32.60 47.91 1.03
C TYR A 66 -32.78 46.58 1.79
N ILE A 67 -34.04 46.19 2.08
CA ILE A 67 -34.38 44.92 2.74
C ILE A 67 -34.09 43.73 1.81
N ASP A 68 -34.46 43.82 0.54
CA ASP A 68 -34.23 42.75 -0.44
C ASP A 68 -32.73 42.60 -0.74
N GLN A 69 -32.01 43.73 -0.83
CA GLN A 69 -30.55 43.72 -0.95
C GLN A 69 -29.89 43.10 0.28
N MET A 70 -30.41 43.37 1.48
CA MET A 70 -29.91 42.82 2.75
C MET A 70 -30.06 41.30 2.76
N ASN A 71 -31.23 40.80 2.38
CA ASN A 71 -31.50 39.36 2.33
C ASN A 71 -30.61 38.65 1.30
N ARG A 72 -30.37 39.25 0.13
CA ARG A 72 -29.45 38.71 -0.88
C ARG A 72 -28.01 38.66 -0.36
N LEU A 73 -27.53 39.73 0.28
CA LEU A 73 -26.18 39.77 0.83
C LEU A 73 -26.02 38.78 1.99
N LEU A 74 -26.99 38.68 2.90
CA LEU A 74 -26.98 37.69 3.98
C LEU A 74 -26.99 36.25 3.44
N SER A 75 -27.77 35.96 2.40
CA SER A 75 -27.76 34.64 1.76
C SER A 75 -26.41 34.32 1.12
N ALA A 76 -25.81 35.30 0.44
CA ALA A 76 -24.47 35.15 -0.13
C ALA A 76 -23.41 34.91 0.95
N LEU A 77 -23.42 35.69 2.05
CA LEU A 77 -22.48 35.56 3.17
C LEU A 77 -22.59 34.19 3.89
N ASN A 78 -23.81 33.63 3.98
CA ASN A 78 -24.05 32.33 4.62
C ASN A 78 -23.86 31.12 3.68
N THR A 79 -23.48 31.32 2.42
CA THR A 79 -23.21 30.20 1.49
C THR A 79 -21.86 29.54 1.80
N THR A 80 -21.83 28.21 1.82
CA THR A 80 -20.63 27.41 2.17
C THR A 80 -19.43 27.67 1.24
N GLY A 81 -18.23 27.67 1.82
CA GLY A 81 -16.96 27.73 1.10
C GLY A 81 -16.40 29.14 0.86
N PRO A 82 -15.11 29.24 0.50
CA PRO A 82 -14.43 30.51 0.25
C PRO A 82 -14.92 31.14 -1.06
N SER A 83 -14.94 32.46 -1.12
CA SER A 83 -15.42 33.18 -2.29
C SER A 83 -14.71 34.52 -2.50
N GLU A 84 -14.91 35.09 -3.68
CA GLU A 84 -14.39 36.40 -4.03
C GLU A 84 -15.15 37.52 -3.32
N LEU A 85 -14.37 38.38 -2.69
CA LEU A 85 -14.73 39.68 -2.15
C LEU A 85 -13.99 40.74 -2.98
N VAL A 86 -14.73 41.71 -3.53
CA VAL A 86 -14.15 42.92 -4.13
C VAL A 86 -14.09 43.98 -3.04
N HIS A 87 -12.88 44.22 -2.53
CA HIS A 87 -12.62 45.24 -1.54
C HIS A 87 -12.20 46.56 -2.21
N PRO A 88 -12.77 47.72 -1.84
CA PRO A 88 -12.48 49.01 -2.48
C PRO A 88 -10.99 49.39 -2.50
N TRP A 89 -10.26 49.09 -1.42
CA TRP A 89 -8.82 49.40 -1.30
C TRP A 89 -7.88 48.24 -1.66
N PHE A 90 -8.31 46.99 -1.51
CA PHE A 90 -7.42 45.81 -1.64
C PHE A 90 -7.69 45.01 -2.91
N GLY A 91 -8.69 45.41 -3.72
CA GLY A 91 -9.04 44.73 -4.95
C GLY A 91 -9.77 43.42 -4.69
N VAL A 92 -9.60 42.45 -5.59
CA VAL A 92 -10.27 41.14 -5.49
C VAL A 92 -9.48 40.26 -4.52
N GLN A 93 -10.15 39.75 -3.49
CA GLN A 93 -9.59 38.87 -2.49
C GLN A 93 -10.44 37.61 -2.38
N LYS A 94 -9.79 36.45 -2.23
CA LYS A 94 -10.48 35.20 -1.91
C LYS A 94 -10.54 35.05 -0.39
N VAL A 95 -11.76 35.08 0.15
CA VAL A 95 -11.97 35.11 1.59
C VAL A 95 -12.98 34.07 2.04
N GLN A 96 -12.82 33.61 3.28
CA GLN A 96 -13.80 32.81 4.01
C GLN A 96 -14.55 33.72 4.97
N VAL A 97 -15.87 33.75 4.86
CA VAL A 97 -16.73 34.55 5.76
C VAL A 97 -16.85 33.84 7.11
N GLY A 98 -16.69 34.61 8.17
CA GLY A 98 -16.91 34.22 9.55
C GLY A 98 -18.25 34.73 10.08
N ARG A 99 -18.24 35.32 11.27
CA ARG A 99 -19.45 35.82 11.92
C ARG A 99 -20.04 37.01 11.14
N VAL A 100 -21.36 37.00 10.99
CA VAL A 100 -22.14 38.07 10.35
C VAL A 100 -23.15 38.63 11.35
N THR A 101 -23.28 39.95 11.39
CA THR A 101 -24.28 40.68 12.20
C THR A 101 -25.00 41.70 11.32
N HIS A 102 -26.26 41.99 11.63
CA HIS A 102 -27.03 43.00 10.92
C HIS A 102 -27.83 43.86 11.91
N ARG A 103 -28.07 45.11 11.54
CA ARG A 103 -28.85 46.07 12.34
C ARG A 103 -29.82 46.83 11.44
N LEU A 104 -31.08 46.81 11.84
CA LEU A 104 -32.16 47.62 11.29
C LEU A 104 -32.60 48.61 12.38
N SER A 105 -32.82 49.87 11.99
CA SER A 105 -33.33 50.90 12.90
C SER A 105 -34.68 51.40 12.40
N THR A 106 -35.62 51.65 13.32
CA THR A 106 -36.89 52.34 13.02
C THR A 106 -36.73 53.86 13.00
N GLU A 107 -35.60 54.38 13.49
CA GLU A 107 -35.27 55.81 13.50
C GLU A 107 -34.65 56.28 12.18
N GLU A 108 -34.00 55.37 11.45
CA GLU A 108 -33.35 55.62 10.16
C GLU A 108 -34.05 54.82 9.06
N GLY A 109 -34.89 55.48 8.26
CA GLY A 109 -35.63 54.84 7.16
C GLY A 109 -34.74 54.57 5.94
N GLY A 110 -34.90 53.41 5.31
CA GLY A 110 -34.25 53.09 4.03
C GLY A 110 -32.78 52.65 4.12
N ILE A 111 -32.32 52.28 5.32
CA ILE A 111 -30.93 51.88 5.58
C ILE A 111 -30.88 50.55 6.36
N ALA A 112 -30.01 49.63 5.92
CA ALA A 112 -29.60 48.46 6.69
C ALA A 112 -28.09 48.43 6.86
N TYR A 113 -27.63 48.05 8.04
CA TYR A 113 -26.20 47.86 8.34
C TYR A 113 -25.90 46.37 8.46
N ILE A 114 -24.81 45.93 7.83
CA ILE A 114 -24.29 44.56 7.95
C ILE A 114 -22.82 44.66 8.32
N SER A 115 -22.39 43.92 9.34
CA SER A 115 -20.98 43.78 9.69
C SER A 115 -20.59 42.31 9.64
N PHE A 116 -19.51 41.99 8.94
CA PHE A 116 -19.04 40.61 8.81
C PHE A 116 -17.53 40.49 8.88
N GLU A 117 -17.08 39.40 9.48
CA GLU A 117 -15.67 39.04 9.58
C GLU A 117 -15.27 38.21 8.35
N VAL A 118 -14.10 38.50 7.79
CA VAL A 118 -13.51 37.74 6.68
C VAL A 118 -12.10 37.30 7.04
N TYR A 119 -11.77 36.07 6.66
CA TYR A 119 -10.43 35.49 6.78
C TYR A 119 -9.86 35.26 5.40
N GLU A 120 -8.57 35.50 5.22
CA GLU A 120 -7.87 35.15 3.98
C GLU A 120 -7.94 33.64 3.74
N ALA A 121 -8.53 33.23 2.62
CA ALA A 121 -8.73 31.82 2.31
C ALA A 121 -7.47 31.25 1.62
N GLY A 122 -6.60 30.63 2.42
CA GLY A 122 -5.49 29.83 1.91
C GLY A 122 -5.95 28.52 1.26
N GLU A 123 -5.06 27.87 0.51
CA GLU A 123 -5.26 26.49 0.07
C GLU A 123 -5.01 25.54 1.25
N GLN A 124 -5.89 24.56 1.42
CA GLN A 124 -5.76 23.54 2.45
C GLN A 124 -4.61 22.58 2.06
N LEU A 125 -3.38 22.98 2.34
CA LEU A 125 -2.13 22.23 2.11
C LEU A 125 -1.85 21.17 3.20
N PHE A 126 -2.89 20.59 3.82
CA PHE A 126 -2.65 19.42 4.67
C PHE A 126 -2.35 18.22 3.75
N PRO A 127 -1.40 17.34 4.12
CA PRO A 127 -1.23 16.10 3.38
C PRO A 127 -2.58 15.37 3.40
N SER A 128 -3.20 15.22 2.23
CA SER A 128 -4.21 14.17 2.04
C SER A 128 -3.56 12.89 2.52
N GLY A 129 -4.21 12.16 3.43
CA GLY A 129 -3.68 10.88 3.91
C GLY A 129 -3.25 10.06 2.71
N THR A 130 -1.95 9.86 2.54
CA THR A 130 -1.42 8.99 1.50
C THR A 130 -2.02 7.63 1.78
N GLU A 131 -2.76 7.09 0.82
CA GLU A 131 -3.34 5.75 0.94
C GLU A 131 -2.20 4.77 1.26
N ASP A 132 -2.37 4.00 2.33
CA ASP A 132 -1.43 2.93 2.65
C ASP A 132 -1.63 1.80 1.65
N THR A 133 -0.83 1.83 0.59
CA THR A 133 -0.95 0.91 -0.53
C THR A 133 -0.61 -0.53 -0.15
N SER A 134 0.19 -0.71 0.90
CA SER A 134 0.48 -2.02 1.47
C SER A 134 -0.77 -2.59 2.15
N ALA A 135 -1.45 -1.77 2.97
CA ALA A 135 -2.72 -2.15 3.59
C ALA A 135 -3.82 -2.43 2.57
N THR A 136 -3.90 -1.65 1.49
CA THR A 136 -4.84 -1.91 0.37
C THR A 136 -4.55 -3.27 -0.29
N THR A 137 -3.27 -3.63 -0.47
CA THR A 137 -2.87 -4.94 -1.03
C THR A 137 -3.26 -6.08 -0.09
N LEU A 138 -2.99 -5.96 1.22
CA LEU A 138 -3.38 -6.95 2.22
C LEU A 138 -4.91 -7.13 2.30
N SER A 139 -5.67 -6.04 2.35
CA SER A 139 -7.13 -6.12 2.35
C SER A 139 -7.69 -6.78 1.09
N THR A 140 -7.06 -6.54 -0.07
CA THR A 140 -7.48 -7.15 -1.32
C THR A 140 -7.07 -8.62 -1.40
N ALA A 141 -5.96 -9.02 -0.76
CA ALA A 141 -5.56 -10.41 -0.60
C ALA A 141 -6.62 -11.18 0.20
N ASP A 142 -7.12 -10.61 1.31
CA ASP A 142 -8.18 -11.21 2.11
C ASP A 142 -9.49 -11.40 1.32
N LYS A 143 -9.86 -10.45 0.44
CA LYS A 143 -11.00 -10.63 -0.49
C LYS A 143 -10.83 -11.85 -1.40
N VAL A 144 -9.61 -12.13 -1.87
CA VAL A 144 -9.35 -13.33 -2.67
C VAL A 144 -9.54 -14.59 -1.83
N LYS A 145 -9.06 -14.61 -0.57
CA LYS A 145 -9.27 -15.74 0.35
C LYS A 145 -10.76 -15.99 0.60
N GLU A 146 -11.55 -14.93 0.78
CA GLU A 146 -13.00 -15.03 0.96
C GLU A 146 -13.70 -15.55 -0.31
N ALA A 147 -13.33 -15.06 -1.49
CA ALA A 147 -13.86 -15.54 -2.77
C ALA A 147 -13.49 -17.01 -3.02
N LEU A 148 -12.29 -17.43 -2.60
CA LEU A 148 -11.84 -18.81 -2.67
C LEU A 148 -12.58 -19.71 -1.67
N ALA A 149 -12.86 -19.25 -0.45
CA ALA A 149 -13.59 -20.03 0.55
C ALA A 149 -15.10 -20.13 0.28
N SER A 150 -15.67 -19.16 -0.44
CA SER A 150 -17.10 -19.10 -0.76
C SER A 150 -17.48 -19.78 -2.07
N GLY A 151 -16.50 -20.22 -2.86
CA GLY A 151 -16.80 -20.97 -4.08
C GLY A 151 -17.32 -22.37 -3.75
N ASP A 152 -18.11 -22.90 -4.68
CA ASP A 152 -18.68 -24.25 -4.60
C ASP A 152 -17.64 -25.28 -5.07
N TYR A 153 -16.62 -25.50 -4.25
CA TYR A 153 -15.54 -26.44 -4.50
C TYR A 153 -15.90 -27.81 -3.92
N PHE A 154 -15.44 -28.88 -4.58
CA PHE A 154 -15.47 -30.26 -4.07
C PHE A 154 -16.88 -30.79 -3.74
N ALA A 155 -17.76 -30.89 -4.73
CA ALA A 155 -19.09 -31.49 -4.57
C ALA A 155 -19.04 -32.94 -4.03
N ALA A 156 -17.95 -33.66 -4.29
CA ALA A 156 -17.57 -34.90 -3.62
C ALA A 156 -16.12 -34.77 -3.14
N LEU A 157 -15.73 -35.53 -2.12
CA LEU A 157 -14.41 -35.41 -1.49
C LEU A 157 -13.42 -36.50 -1.92
N ASP A 158 -13.71 -37.16 -3.04
CA ASP A 158 -12.86 -38.23 -3.57
C ASP A 158 -11.46 -37.70 -3.91
N GLY A 159 -10.42 -38.36 -3.41
CA GLY A 159 -9.02 -37.93 -3.53
C GLY A 159 -8.62 -36.64 -2.78
N VAL A 160 -9.57 -35.85 -2.26
CA VAL A 160 -9.27 -34.57 -1.59
C VAL A 160 -8.45 -34.78 -0.32
N GLY A 161 -8.80 -35.78 0.50
CA GLY A 161 -8.07 -36.07 1.73
C GLY A 161 -6.58 -36.37 1.49
N SER A 162 -6.25 -37.20 0.48
CA SER A 162 -4.84 -37.49 0.19
C SER A 162 -4.09 -36.28 -0.36
N MET A 163 -4.75 -35.44 -1.17
CA MET A 163 -4.17 -34.17 -1.62
C MET A 163 -3.86 -33.22 -0.47
N VAL A 164 -4.74 -33.15 0.53
CA VAL A 164 -4.50 -32.39 1.77
C VAL A 164 -3.30 -32.96 2.51
N ASP A 165 -3.27 -34.27 2.74
CA ASP A 165 -2.17 -34.91 3.48
C ASP A 165 -0.82 -34.64 2.80
N THR A 166 -0.75 -34.80 1.47
CA THR A 166 0.46 -34.50 0.69
C THR A 166 0.85 -33.02 0.76
N LEU A 167 -0.13 -32.10 0.73
CA LEU A 167 0.15 -30.67 0.86
C LEU A 167 0.78 -30.36 2.22
N LEU A 168 0.24 -30.92 3.29
CA LEU A 168 0.75 -30.73 4.65
C LEU A 168 2.13 -31.34 4.83
N GLU A 169 2.39 -32.52 4.26
CA GLU A 169 3.74 -33.12 4.22
C GLU A 169 4.73 -32.25 3.44
N ASP A 170 4.31 -31.68 2.31
CA ASP A 170 5.15 -30.81 1.49
C ASP A 170 5.51 -29.52 2.25
N MET A 171 4.56 -28.94 3.00
CA MET A 171 4.77 -27.77 3.85
C MET A 171 5.66 -28.08 5.06
N GLU A 172 5.50 -29.23 5.70
CA GLU A 172 6.37 -29.69 6.77
C GLU A 172 7.80 -29.93 6.27
N GLY A 173 7.94 -30.57 5.11
CA GLY A 173 9.24 -30.75 4.45
C GLY A 173 9.96 -29.43 4.21
N PHE A 174 9.24 -28.39 3.78
CA PHE A 174 9.80 -27.05 3.66
C PHE A 174 10.34 -26.52 5.00
N VAL A 175 9.55 -26.62 6.07
CA VAL A 175 9.98 -26.19 7.41
C VAL A 175 11.25 -26.90 7.88
N THR A 176 11.36 -28.21 7.64
CA THR A 176 12.57 -28.95 8.03
C THR A 176 13.82 -28.54 7.23
N SER A 177 13.63 -27.88 6.08
CA SER A 177 14.71 -27.39 5.22
C SER A 177 15.15 -25.96 5.54
N LEU A 178 14.49 -25.28 6.49
CA LEU A 178 14.84 -23.91 6.87
C LEU A 178 16.24 -23.87 7.52
N PRO A 179 17.12 -22.93 7.09
CA PRO A 179 18.48 -22.83 7.62
C PRO A 179 18.52 -22.36 9.08
N THR A 180 17.48 -21.64 9.52
CA THR A 180 17.32 -21.10 10.86
C THR A 180 15.86 -21.25 11.31
N LEU A 181 15.64 -21.60 12.58
CA LEU A 181 14.30 -21.72 13.14
C LEU A 181 13.80 -20.33 13.59
N PRO A 182 12.71 -19.80 13.01
CA PRO A 182 12.13 -18.51 13.40
C PRO A 182 11.26 -18.66 14.66
N ASP A 183 11.05 -17.56 15.40
CA ASP A 183 10.21 -17.55 16.60
C ASP A 183 8.74 -17.92 16.29
N ALA A 184 8.25 -17.54 15.10
CA ALA A 184 6.90 -17.87 14.63
C ALA A 184 6.71 -19.36 14.28
N LEU A 185 7.79 -20.16 14.27
CA LEU A 185 7.73 -21.56 13.85
C LEU A 185 6.83 -22.40 14.74
N SER A 186 6.93 -22.26 16.06
CA SER A 186 6.15 -23.08 16.98
C SER A 186 4.65 -22.84 16.79
N GLU A 187 4.23 -21.58 16.61
CA GLU A 187 2.83 -21.23 16.41
C GLU A 187 2.29 -21.80 15.09
N TRP A 188 3.09 -21.71 14.02
CA TRP A 188 2.74 -22.26 12.72
C TRP A 188 2.66 -23.80 12.74
N VAL A 189 3.64 -24.48 13.35
CA VAL A 189 3.66 -25.94 13.49
C VAL A 189 2.46 -26.40 14.33
N ASP A 190 2.14 -25.67 15.40
CA ASP A 190 0.96 -25.97 16.21
C ASP A 190 -0.34 -25.80 15.41
N ARG A 191 -0.42 -24.78 14.54
CA ARG A 191 -1.57 -24.58 13.63
C ARG A 191 -1.67 -25.71 12.61
N LEU A 192 -0.55 -26.13 12.02
CA LEU A 192 -0.47 -27.25 11.08
C LEU A 192 -0.91 -28.56 11.75
N ASN A 193 -0.44 -28.85 12.96
CA ASN A 193 -0.83 -30.04 13.72
C ASN A 193 -2.32 -30.02 14.09
N ARG A 194 -2.85 -28.88 14.55
CA ARG A 194 -4.28 -28.73 14.80
C ARG A 194 -5.10 -29.01 13.54
N PHE A 195 -4.64 -28.54 12.38
CA PHE A 195 -5.33 -28.80 11.11
C PHE A 195 -5.27 -30.30 10.72
N LYS A 196 -4.12 -30.96 10.88
CA LYS A 196 -3.98 -32.42 10.69
C LYS A 196 -4.95 -33.20 11.58
N ASP A 197 -5.07 -32.82 12.86
CA ASP A 197 -6.00 -33.46 13.80
C ASP A 197 -7.47 -33.26 13.42
N LEU A 198 -7.78 -32.14 12.75
CA LEU A 198 -9.11 -31.80 12.24
C LEU A 198 -9.40 -32.38 10.85
N ALA A 199 -8.43 -33.01 10.16
CA ALA A 199 -8.60 -33.53 8.80
C ALA A 199 -9.75 -34.55 8.69
N GLY A 200 -10.13 -35.23 9.78
CA GLY A 200 -11.32 -36.09 9.84
C GLY A 200 -12.68 -35.35 9.79
N ILE A 201 -12.69 -34.04 10.07
CA ILE A 201 -13.88 -33.15 10.12
C ILE A 201 -14.05 -32.35 8.82
N VAL A 202 -13.01 -32.31 7.98
CA VAL A 202 -12.98 -31.67 6.64
C VAL A 202 -14.16 -32.11 5.76
N ALA A 203 -14.71 -33.30 6.01
CA ALA A 203 -15.84 -33.81 5.27
C ALA A 203 -17.15 -33.01 5.37
N ALA A 204 -17.30 -32.17 6.40
CA ALA A 204 -18.56 -31.45 6.65
C ALA A 204 -18.59 -30.01 6.12
N ALA A 205 -17.43 -29.38 5.85
CA ALA A 205 -17.37 -27.95 5.49
C ALA A 205 -16.15 -27.61 4.60
N PRO A 206 -16.24 -27.81 3.26
CA PRO A 206 -15.17 -27.49 2.31
C PRO A 206 -14.67 -26.03 2.39
N GLY A 207 -15.56 -25.08 2.66
CA GLY A 207 -15.19 -23.67 2.79
C GLY A 207 -14.28 -23.38 3.99
N GLU A 208 -14.46 -24.05 5.13
CA GLU A 208 -13.56 -23.88 6.29
C GLU A 208 -12.19 -24.49 6.02
N MET A 209 -12.17 -25.69 5.41
CA MET A 209 -10.94 -26.33 4.96
C MET A 209 -10.12 -25.41 4.04
N ILE A 210 -10.78 -24.75 3.08
CA ILE A 210 -10.11 -23.80 2.18
C ILE A 210 -9.52 -22.62 2.96
N ARG A 211 -10.24 -22.06 3.95
CA ARG A 211 -9.70 -20.98 4.79
C ARG A 211 -8.50 -21.43 5.61
N ASP A 212 -8.56 -22.64 6.15
CA ASP A 212 -7.46 -23.19 6.95
C ASP A 212 -6.22 -23.43 6.08
N ILE A 213 -6.37 -24.03 4.90
CA ILE A 213 -5.26 -24.22 3.93
C ILE A 213 -4.68 -22.88 3.51
N THR A 214 -5.55 -21.95 3.09
CA THR A 214 -5.11 -20.63 2.60
C THR A 214 -4.41 -19.85 3.71
N GLY A 215 -4.93 -19.93 4.94
CA GLY A 215 -4.33 -19.32 6.12
C GLY A 215 -2.97 -19.95 6.47
N LEU A 216 -2.87 -21.28 6.45
CA LEU A 216 -1.62 -21.97 6.75
C LEU A 216 -0.51 -21.65 5.72
N ILE A 217 -0.87 -21.54 4.44
CA ILE A 217 0.05 -21.09 3.37
C ILE A 217 0.41 -19.62 3.59
N SER A 218 -0.55 -18.74 3.84
CA SER A 218 -0.34 -17.30 4.10
C SER A 218 0.63 -17.05 5.26
N ASP A 219 0.50 -17.80 6.36
CA ASP A 219 1.36 -17.69 7.54
C ASP A 219 2.81 -18.14 7.29
N MET A 220 3.11 -18.87 6.20
CA MET A 220 4.49 -19.30 5.90
C MET A 220 5.45 -18.12 5.71
N LYS A 221 4.96 -16.92 5.37
CA LYS A 221 5.77 -15.70 5.22
C LYS A 221 6.41 -15.29 6.54
N ASP A 222 5.73 -15.59 7.65
CA ASP A 222 6.19 -15.23 9.00
C ASP A 222 7.31 -16.18 9.47
N LEU A 223 7.49 -17.32 8.78
CA LEU A 223 8.60 -18.24 9.02
C LEU A 223 9.93 -17.76 8.43
N VAL A 224 9.89 -16.75 7.56
CA VAL A 224 11.06 -16.31 6.84
C VAL A 224 11.20 -14.80 6.96
N SER A 225 12.20 -14.38 7.75
CA SER A 225 12.44 -12.96 8.01
C SER A 225 13.01 -12.18 6.82
N GLU A 226 13.54 -12.86 5.80
CA GLU A 226 14.10 -12.23 4.59
C GLU A 226 13.12 -12.31 3.41
N PRO A 227 12.63 -11.18 2.86
CA PRO A 227 11.63 -11.19 1.80
C PRO A 227 11.99 -12.01 0.54
N PRO A 228 13.25 -11.98 0.03
CA PRO A 228 13.63 -12.81 -1.11
C PRO A 228 13.61 -14.32 -0.81
N PHE A 229 13.73 -14.72 0.46
CA PHE A 229 13.58 -16.12 0.85
C PHE A 229 12.11 -16.49 1.03
N ALA A 230 11.28 -15.60 1.59
CA ALA A 230 9.84 -15.82 1.77
C ALA A 230 9.14 -16.10 0.42
N LEU A 231 9.48 -15.32 -0.61
CA LEU A 231 8.91 -15.51 -1.95
C LEU A 231 9.32 -16.84 -2.60
N ARG A 232 10.55 -17.30 -2.36
CA ARG A 232 11.06 -18.59 -2.88
C ARG A 232 10.31 -19.79 -2.30
N VAL A 233 9.86 -19.70 -1.05
CA VAL A 233 9.03 -20.74 -0.41
C VAL A 233 7.78 -20.97 -1.24
N TYR A 234 7.11 -19.87 -1.57
CA TYR A 234 5.88 -19.90 -2.34
C TYR A 234 6.11 -20.33 -3.78
N ASP A 235 7.21 -19.91 -4.40
CA ASP A 235 7.58 -20.40 -5.72
C ASP A 235 7.80 -21.92 -5.71
N GLN A 236 8.55 -22.45 -4.74
CA GLN A 236 8.78 -23.89 -4.63
C GLN A 236 7.49 -24.67 -4.40
N LEU A 237 6.61 -24.19 -3.53
CA LEU A 237 5.33 -24.83 -3.26
C LEU A 237 4.44 -24.78 -4.51
N ARG A 238 4.33 -23.64 -5.18
CA ARG A 238 3.56 -23.51 -6.42
C ARG A 238 4.10 -24.43 -7.51
N ASP A 239 5.41 -24.38 -7.79
CA ASP A 239 6.03 -25.14 -8.87
C ASP A 239 5.84 -26.66 -8.64
N LYS A 240 5.86 -27.10 -7.38
CA LYS A 240 5.58 -28.48 -7.01
C LYS A 240 4.14 -28.89 -7.30
N TRP A 241 3.17 -27.98 -7.19
CA TRP A 241 1.74 -28.24 -7.38
C TRP A 241 1.19 -27.83 -8.75
N GLU A 242 1.99 -27.15 -9.57
CA GLU A 242 1.65 -26.79 -10.95
C GLU A 242 1.63 -28.00 -11.90
N GLY A 243 2.32 -29.10 -11.55
CA GLY A 243 2.35 -30.32 -12.35
C GLY A 243 1.29 -31.36 -11.95
N ASP A 244 1.64 -32.63 -12.15
CA ASP A 244 0.77 -33.79 -11.85
C ASP A 244 0.69 -34.13 -10.35
N ARG A 245 1.24 -33.29 -9.46
CA ARG A 245 1.34 -33.58 -8.01
C ARG A 245 -0.02 -33.84 -7.37
N ALA A 246 -1.03 -33.02 -7.71
CA ALA A 246 -2.40 -33.21 -7.25
C ALA A 246 -2.97 -34.55 -7.76
N ALA A 247 -2.74 -34.90 -9.02
CA ALA A 247 -3.19 -36.17 -9.60
C ALA A 247 -2.49 -37.38 -8.97
N GLN A 248 -1.17 -37.31 -8.77
CA GLN A 248 -0.37 -38.36 -8.13
C GLN A 248 -0.78 -38.57 -6.67
N SER A 249 -1.10 -37.48 -5.96
CA SER A 249 -1.56 -37.54 -4.59
C SER A 249 -2.98 -38.10 -4.47
N ALA A 250 -3.92 -37.63 -5.29
CA ALA A 250 -5.30 -38.13 -5.33
C ALA A 250 -5.35 -39.63 -5.63
N THR A 251 -4.52 -40.09 -6.57
CA THR A 251 -4.41 -41.51 -6.96
C THR A 251 -3.51 -42.35 -6.04
N LYS A 252 -2.93 -41.77 -4.99
CA LYS A 252 -1.95 -42.43 -4.11
C LYS A 252 -0.79 -43.09 -4.89
N SER A 253 -0.45 -42.51 -6.03
CA SER A 253 0.63 -42.97 -6.91
C SER A 253 1.98 -42.34 -6.54
N LEU A 254 2.00 -41.44 -5.56
CA LEU A 254 3.24 -40.99 -4.93
C LEU A 254 3.90 -42.18 -4.25
N VAL A 255 5.14 -42.48 -4.65
CA VAL A 255 5.95 -43.50 -3.99
C VAL A 255 6.23 -43.01 -2.58
N ASP A 256 5.62 -43.67 -1.60
CA ASP A 256 5.91 -43.45 -0.19
C ASP A 256 7.37 -43.82 0.07
N ASN A 257 8.05 -43.03 0.91
CA ASN A 257 9.50 -43.05 1.11
C ASN A 257 10.10 -44.45 1.04
N ILE A 258 11.11 -44.65 0.17
CA ILE A 258 11.91 -45.89 0.15
C ILE A 258 12.57 -46.04 1.52
N SER A 259 11.99 -46.88 2.38
CA SER A 259 12.61 -47.22 3.66
C SER A 259 13.83 -48.10 3.36
N VAL A 260 15.02 -47.52 3.51
CA VAL A 260 16.27 -48.27 3.49
C VAL A 260 16.47 -48.87 4.88
N SER A 261 16.37 -50.19 4.98
CA SER A 261 16.69 -50.89 6.23
C SER A 261 18.20 -50.78 6.47
N THR A 262 18.58 -50.02 7.50
CA THR A 262 19.99 -49.79 7.88
C THR A 262 20.72 -51.06 8.32
N ASP A 263 19.99 -52.13 8.62
CA ASP A 263 20.53 -53.41 9.11
C ASP A 263 20.85 -54.41 7.97
N THR A 264 20.23 -54.25 6.79
CA THR A 264 20.36 -55.20 5.67
C THR A 264 20.87 -54.58 4.37
N GLY A 265 20.92 -53.25 4.27
CA GLY A 265 21.37 -52.56 3.05
C GLY A 265 20.45 -52.72 1.84
N PHE A 266 19.25 -53.27 2.04
CA PHE A 266 18.21 -53.38 1.01
C PHE A 266 17.15 -52.28 1.19
N ALA A 267 16.79 -51.65 0.07
CA ALA A 267 15.59 -50.83 -0.04
C ALA A 267 14.36 -51.74 0.10
N SER A 268 13.48 -51.46 1.06
CA SER A 268 12.19 -52.13 1.16
C SER A 268 11.37 -51.85 -0.10
N SER A 269 10.66 -52.87 -0.58
CA SER A 269 9.94 -52.85 -1.85
C SER A 269 9.02 -51.63 -1.98
N VAL A 270 9.11 -50.94 -3.13
CA VAL A 270 8.14 -49.94 -3.56
C VAL A 270 6.76 -50.60 -3.51
N THR A 271 5.87 -50.11 -2.65
CA THR A 271 4.46 -50.50 -2.66
C THR A 271 3.95 -50.21 -4.08
N PRO A 272 3.43 -51.20 -4.83
CA PRO A 272 2.87 -50.93 -6.14
C PRO A 272 1.80 -49.85 -5.95
N ALA A 273 1.98 -48.70 -6.61
CA ALA A 273 0.94 -47.71 -6.75
C ALA A 273 -0.27 -48.43 -7.34
N SER A 274 -1.24 -48.75 -6.49
CA SER A 274 -2.53 -49.21 -6.96
C SER A 274 -3.13 -47.94 -7.54
N THR A 275 -3.09 -47.74 -8.85
CA THR A 275 -3.82 -46.64 -9.49
C THR A 275 -5.30 -46.97 -9.30
N PRO A 276 -6.04 -46.36 -8.34
CA PRO A 276 -7.47 -46.51 -8.34
C PRO A 276 -8.00 -46.00 -9.68
N GLU A 277 -9.09 -46.58 -10.18
CA GLU A 277 -9.78 -46.00 -11.33
C GLU A 277 -10.14 -44.54 -10.99
N THR A 278 -9.69 -43.60 -11.82
CA THR A 278 -10.00 -42.18 -11.63
C THR A 278 -11.49 -41.97 -11.84
N THR A 279 -12.19 -41.53 -10.79
CA THR A 279 -13.59 -41.12 -10.92
C THR A 279 -13.64 -39.71 -11.55
N ALA A 280 -14.71 -39.40 -12.28
CA ALA A 280 -14.88 -38.05 -12.84
C ALA A 280 -14.93 -36.96 -11.75
N ALA A 281 -15.42 -37.31 -10.55
CA ALA A 281 -15.40 -36.44 -9.39
C ALA A 281 -13.97 -36.18 -8.90
N MET A 282 -13.14 -37.22 -8.81
CA MET A 282 -11.73 -37.08 -8.44
C MET A 282 -10.96 -36.24 -9.46
N GLU A 283 -11.20 -36.40 -10.77
CA GLU A 283 -10.57 -35.56 -11.81
C GLU A 283 -10.92 -34.07 -11.65
N THR A 284 -12.18 -33.77 -11.31
CA THR A 284 -12.62 -32.39 -11.04
C THR A 284 -11.94 -31.85 -9.77
N ASN A 285 -11.90 -32.65 -8.71
CA ASN A 285 -11.25 -32.30 -7.46
C ASN A 285 -9.74 -32.06 -7.63
N ILE A 286 -9.06 -32.83 -8.48
CA ILE A 286 -7.63 -32.63 -8.78
C ILE A 286 -7.39 -31.24 -9.36
N VAL A 287 -8.21 -30.82 -10.33
CA VAL A 287 -8.11 -29.50 -10.97
C VAL A 287 -8.41 -28.39 -9.96
N ASP A 288 -9.50 -28.53 -9.20
CA ASP A 288 -9.93 -27.54 -8.21
C ASP A 288 -8.93 -27.41 -7.05
N PHE A 289 -8.37 -28.52 -6.58
CA PHE A 289 -7.37 -28.51 -5.51
C PHE A 289 -6.05 -27.92 -5.97
N ARG A 290 -5.59 -28.26 -7.18
CA ARG A 290 -4.42 -27.60 -7.78
C ARG A 290 -4.62 -26.09 -7.85
N ARG A 291 -5.78 -25.63 -8.33
CA ARG A 291 -6.12 -24.20 -8.40
C ARG A 291 -6.11 -23.56 -7.02
N LEU A 292 -6.73 -24.20 -6.02
CA LEU A 292 -6.75 -23.76 -4.63
C LEU A 292 -5.33 -23.51 -4.11
N VAL A 293 -4.41 -24.46 -4.30
CA VAL A 293 -3.02 -24.32 -3.85
C VAL A 293 -2.31 -23.18 -4.58
N ILE A 294 -2.42 -23.12 -5.92
CA ILE A 294 -1.78 -22.07 -6.73
C ILE A 294 -2.27 -20.69 -6.29
N ILE A 295 -3.58 -20.47 -6.21
CA ILE A 295 -4.14 -19.18 -5.79
C ILE A 295 -3.70 -18.84 -4.37
N SER A 296 -3.75 -19.79 -3.43
CA SER A 296 -3.30 -19.57 -2.06
C SER A 296 -1.84 -19.13 -2.00
N THR A 297 -0.96 -19.74 -2.81
CA THR A 297 0.45 -19.34 -2.90
C THR A 297 0.62 -17.94 -3.48
N LEU A 298 -0.12 -17.57 -4.53
CA LEU A 298 -0.04 -16.24 -5.14
C LEU A 298 -0.57 -15.15 -4.21
N VAL A 299 -1.64 -15.43 -3.45
CA VAL A 299 -2.17 -14.52 -2.42
C VAL A 299 -1.13 -14.32 -1.32
N ALA A 300 -0.51 -15.39 -0.85
CA ALA A 300 0.55 -15.31 0.15
C ALA A 300 1.79 -14.56 -0.38
N GLN A 301 2.16 -14.73 -1.65
CA GLN A 301 3.19 -13.93 -2.31
C GLN A 301 2.82 -12.45 -2.35
N ALA A 302 1.57 -12.09 -2.66
CA ALA A 302 1.12 -10.70 -2.66
C ALA A 302 1.25 -10.05 -1.28
N GLU A 303 0.91 -10.79 -0.22
CA GLU A 303 1.09 -10.32 1.15
C GLU A 303 2.56 -10.17 1.53
N ALA A 304 3.39 -11.15 1.16
CA ALA A 304 4.82 -11.08 1.40
C ALA A 304 5.45 -9.91 0.64
N VAL A 305 5.05 -9.63 -0.60
CA VAL A 305 5.47 -8.45 -1.36
C VAL A 305 5.02 -7.16 -0.65
N ALA A 306 3.78 -7.10 -0.15
CA ALA A 306 3.24 -5.91 0.52
C ALA A 306 4.03 -5.55 1.79
N THR A 307 4.53 -6.54 2.53
CA THR A 307 5.32 -6.33 3.75
C THR A 307 6.84 -6.39 3.54
N ALA A 308 7.30 -6.77 2.35
CA ALA A 308 8.70 -6.88 2.00
C ALA A 308 9.44 -5.53 2.02
N THR A 309 10.65 -5.55 2.57
CA THR A 309 11.65 -4.51 2.35
C THR A 309 12.51 -4.90 1.14
N PHE A 310 12.49 -4.08 0.10
CA PHE A 310 13.32 -4.26 -1.09
C PHE A 310 14.57 -3.37 -1.02
N GLU A 311 15.70 -3.87 -1.52
CA GLU A 311 16.95 -3.10 -1.57
C GLU A 311 16.92 -2.02 -2.65
N THR A 312 16.27 -2.30 -3.79
CA THR A 312 16.24 -1.41 -4.95
C THR A 312 14.84 -1.30 -5.55
N GLY A 313 14.55 -0.17 -6.20
CA GLY A 313 13.30 0.04 -6.90
C GLY A 313 13.07 -0.98 -8.02
N GLN A 314 14.15 -1.39 -8.72
CA GLN A 314 14.08 -2.38 -9.79
C GLN A 314 13.70 -3.78 -9.28
N ASP A 315 14.23 -4.19 -8.11
CA ASP A 315 13.90 -5.48 -7.52
C ASP A 315 12.42 -5.54 -7.09
N ALA A 316 11.94 -4.45 -6.49
CA ALA A 316 10.51 -4.31 -6.16
C ALA A 316 9.64 -4.45 -7.42
N GLN A 317 9.95 -3.68 -8.48
CA GLN A 317 9.20 -3.70 -9.74
C GLN A 317 9.19 -5.08 -10.40
N ASN A 318 10.36 -5.70 -10.58
CA ASN A 318 10.47 -7.03 -11.19
C ASN A 318 9.63 -8.07 -10.44
N THR A 319 9.68 -8.04 -9.11
CA THR A 319 8.93 -8.95 -8.26
C THR A 319 7.42 -8.71 -8.40
N GLY A 320 7.00 -7.44 -8.34
CA GLY A 320 5.59 -7.05 -8.50
C GLY A 320 5.03 -7.40 -9.88
N ASP A 321 5.79 -7.19 -10.94
CA ASP A 321 5.39 -7.45 -12.32
C ASP A 321 5.22 -8.95 -12.58
N GLN A 322 6.17 -9.79 -12.13
CA GLN A 322 6.07 -11.25 -12.24
C GLN A 322 4.86 -11.80 -11.49
N LEU A 323 4.61 -11.30 -10.27
CA LEU A 323 3.43 -11.68 -9.51
C LEU A 323 2.14 -11.21 -10.19
N ALA A 324 2.12 -9.99 -10.72
CA ALA A 324 0.97 -9.43 -11.41
C ALA A 324 0.64 -10.18 -12.70
N GLU A 325 1.64 -10.67 -13.44
CA GLU A 325 1.46 -11.53 -14.60
C GLU A 325 0.74 -12.83 -14.20
N ARG A 326 1.27 -13.54 -13.20
CA ARG A 326 0.68 -14.79 -12.69
C ARG A 326 -0.74 -14.62 -12.14
N LEU A 327 -0.99 -13.57 -11.36
CA LEU A 327 -2.35 -13.23 -10.91
C LEU A 327 -3.30 -12.98 -12.09
N GLY A 328 -2.79 -12.41 -13.19
CA GLY A 328 -3.54 -12.19 -14.42
C GLY A 328 -3.89 -13.50 -15.15
N GLU A 329 -2.94 -14.42 -15.25
CA GLU A 329 -3.13 -15.76 -15.83
C GLU A 329 -4.18 -16.55 -15.05
N THR A 330 -4.04 -16.62 -13.72
CA THR A 330 -5.00 -17.35 -12.88
C THR A 330 -6.39 -16.70 -12.87
N ALA A 331 -6.47 -15.37 -13.00
CA ALA A 331 -7.76 -14.71 -13.20
C ALA A 331 -8.42 -15.14 -14.52
N ALA A 332 -7.66 -15.27 -15.62
CA ALA A 332 -8.18 -15.76 -16.89
C ALA A 332 -8.75 -17.19 -16.77
N GLU A 333 -8.06 -18.09 -16.08
CA GLU A 333 -8.56 -19.44 -15.79
C GLU A 333 -9.84 -19.44 -14.93
N ALA A 334 -9.92 -18.53 -13.95
CA ALA A 334 -11.09 -18.40 -13.08
C ALA A 334 -12.35 -17.99 -13.85
N VAL A 335 -12.23 -17.06 -14.82
CA VAL A 335 -13.38 -16.65 -15.64
C VAL A 335 -13.82 -17.75 -16.60
N GLU A 336 -12.89 -18.52 -17.18
CA GLU A 336 -13.19 -19.68 -18.02
C GLU A 336 -13.93 -20.77 -17.23
N SER A 337 -13.66 -20.87 -15.94
CA SER A 337 -14.30 -21.81 -15.01
C SER A 337 -15.60 -21.27 -14.39
N GLY A 338 -16.08 -20.10 -14.82
CA GLY A 338 -17.33 -19.50 -14.31
C GLY A 338 -17.24 -18.88 -12.92
N LEU A 339 -16.04 -18.79 -12.31
CA LEU A 339 -15.80 -18.27 -10.97
C LEU A 339 -15.69 -16.73 -10.99
N ARG A 340 -16.83 -16.06 -11.17
CA ARG A 340 -16.90 -14.60 -11.40
C ARG A 340 -16.34 -13.77 -10.25
N GLU A 341 -16.67 -14.10 -9.00
CA GLU A 341 -16.20 -13.32 -7.86
C GLU A 341 -14.70 -13.50 -7.65
N LEU A 342 -14.18 -14.72 -7.81
CA LEU A 342 -12.75 -15.01 -7.79
C LEU A 342 -11.98 -14.24 -8.87
N TRP A 343 -12.52 -14.19 -10.10
CA TRP A 343 -11.94 -13.39 -11.19
C TRP A 343 -11.85 -11.90 -10.83
N ARG A 344 -12.90 -11.34 -10.22
CA ARG A 344 -12.89 -9.93 -9.79
C ARG A 344 -11.85 -9.69 -8.70
N SER A 345 -11.85 -10.51 -7.65
CA SER A 345 -10.93 -10.35 -6.52
C SER A 345 -9.47 -10.50 -6.95
N LEU A 346 -9.15 -11.45 -7.84
CA LEU A 346 -7.79 -11.62 -8.38
C LEU A 346 -7.33 -10.40 -9.19
N ARG A 347 -8.23 -9.81 -9.99
CA ARG A 347 -7.92 -8.60 -10.77
C ARG A 347 -7.74 -7.38 -9.88
N GLU A 348 -8.56 -7.25 -8.83
CA GLU A 348 -8.37 -6.22 -7.80
C GLU A 348 -7.01 -6.39 -7.12
N LEU A 349 -6.64 -7.62 -6.72
CA LEU A 349 -5.36 -7.90 -6.07
C LEU A 349 -4.18 -7.57 -6.98
N ARG A 350 -4.26 -7.98 -8.26
CA ARG A 350 -3.26 -7.62 -9.27
C ARG A 350 -3.06 -6.11 -9.36
N PHE A 351 -4.16 -5.34 -9.39
CA PHE A 351 -4.06 -3.87 -9.43
C PHE A 351 -3.43 -3.31 -8.15
N ALA A 352 -3.83 -3.81 -6.99
CA ALA A 352 -3.29 -3.37 -5.71
C ALA A 352 -1.77 -3.61 -5.62
N VAL A 353 -1.30 -4.82 -5.96
CA VAL A 353 0.12 -5.19 -6.00
C VAL A 353 0.91 -4.25 -6.92
N VAL A 354 0.45 -4.05 -8.16
CA VAL A 354 1.15 -3.18 -9.12
C VAL A 354 1.21 -1.73 -8.62
N ASN A 355 0.10 -1.22 -8.07
CA ASN A 355 0.06 0.15 -7.57
C ASN A 355 0.97 0.34 -6.34
N ASP A 356 0.96 -0.62 -5.42
CA ASP A 356 1.79 -0.61 -4.21
C ASP A 356 3.28 -0.68 -4.55
N VAL A 357 3.69 -1.65 -5.37
CA VAL A 357 5.07 -1.79 -5.83
C VAL A 357 5.52 -0.55 -6.61
N ARG A 358 4.66 0.01 -7.48
CA ARG A 358 4.98 1.24 -8.22
C ARG A 358 5.28 2.40 -7.27
N ILE A 359 4.45 2.63 -6.25
CA ILE A 359 4.63 3.73 -5.30
C ILE A 359 5.88 3.52 -4.45
N ARG A 360 6.09 2.30 -3.92
CA ARG A 360 7.26 1.99 -3.09
C ARG A 360 8.56 2.02 -3.89
N SER A 361 8.56 1.55 -5.14
CA SER A 361 9.77 1.52 -5.98
C SER A 361 10.37 2.89 -6.26
N ILE A 362 9.56 3.96 -6.30
CA ILE A 362 10.00 5.34 -6.51
C ILE A 362 10.75 5.89 -5.29
N GLN A 363 10.46 5.34 -4.11
CA GLN A 363 11.11 5.75 -2.85
C GLN A 363 12.39 4.94 -2.57
N LEU A 364 12.65 3.91 -3.37
CA LEU A 364 13.80 3.04 -3.20
C LEU A 364 14.97 3.48 -4.09
N PRO A 365 16.20 3.25 -3.62
CA PRO A 365 17.41 3.52 -4.41
C PRO A 365 17.41 2.82 -5.77
N GLU A 366 18.08 3.45 -6.74
CA GLU A 366 18.29 2.85 -8.06
C GLU A 366 19.53 1.95 -8.08
N LEU A 367 19.44 0.87 -8.87
CA LEU A 367 20.54 -0.03 -9.14
C LEU A 367 21.34 0.46 -10.35
N ARG A 368 22.57 0.93 -10.13
CA ARG A 368 23.48 1.35 -11.19
C ARG A 368 24.55 0.30 -11.48
N ARG A 369 24.89 0.13 -12.76
CA ARG A 369 25.96 -0.75 -13.22
C ARG A 369 27.16 0.07 -13.69
N VAL A 370 28.33 -0.21 -13.12
CA VAL A 370 29.57 0.53 -13.36
C VAL A 370 30.68 -0.42 -13.78
N THR A 371 31.39 -0.05 -14.85
CA THR A 371 32.56 -0.78 -15.33
C THR A 371 33.78 0.13 -15.19
N PRO A 372 34.79 -0.23 -14.36
CA PRO A 372 35.93 0.67 -14.16
C PRO A 372 36.85 0.67 -15.39
N ALA A 373 37.35 1.83 -15.81
CA ALA A 373 38.22 1.94 -16.99
C ALA A 373 39.62 1.28 -16.81
N ARG A 374 40.02 0.99 -15.57
CA ARG A 374 41.28 0.33 -15.21
C ARG A 374 41.07 -0.53 -13.98
N THR A 375 41.98 -1.46 -13.72
CA THR A 375 41.90 -2.28 -12.50
C THR A 375 41.94 -1.40 -11.25
N VAL A 376 40.92 -1.49 -10.41
CA VAL A 376 40.79 -0.70 -9.17
C VAL A 376 40.40 -1.60 -7.99
N PRO A 377 40.83 -1.25 -6.77
CA PRO A 377 40.33 -1.90 -5.57
C PRO A 377 38.90 -1.43 -5.24
N VAL A 378 38.09 -2.32 -4.66
CA VAL A 378 36.69 -2.06 -4.31
C VAL A 378 36.51 -0.83 -3.42
N MET A 379 37.44 -0.58 -2.50
CA MET A 379 37.38 0.58 -1.60
C MET A 379 37.48 1.91 -2.37
N LEU A 380 38.30 1.94 -3.43
CA LEU A 380 38.40 3.12 -4.30
C LEU A 380 37.16 3.28 -5.18
N LEU A 381 36.58 2.16 -5.63
CA LEU A 381 35.33 2.17 -6.38
C LEU A 381 34.17 2.67 -5.50
N ALA A 382 34.03 2.14 -4.29
CA ALA A 382 33.05 2.57 -3.30
C ALA A 382 33.11 4.08 -3.06
N TYR A 383 34.29 4.58 -2.66
CA TYR A 383 34.48 6.01 -2.42
C TYR A 383 34.14 6.90 -3.63
N ARG A 384 34.45 6.45 -4.86
CA ARG A 384 34.16 7.23 -6.07
C ARG A 384 32.68 7.27 -6.42
N GLU A 385 31.98 6.16 -6.22
CA GLU A 385 30.63 5.97 -6.73
C GLU A 385 29.56 6.31 -5.69
N THR A 386 29.86 6.19 -4.39
CA THR A 386 28.93 6.49 -3.29
C THR A 386 29.42 7.60 -2.35
N GLY A 387 30.68 8.05 -2.49
CA GLY A 387 31.30 8.99 -1.55
C GLY A 387 31.76 8.36 -0.23
N ASP A 388 31.49 7.06 -0.02
CA ASP A 388 31.79 6.35 1.22
C ASP A 388 32.61 5.07 0.95
N ALA A 389 33.82 5.03 1.53
CA ALA A 389 34.73 3.90 1.40
C ALA A 389 34.36 2.72 2.32
N GLU A 390 33.52 2.94 3.34
CA GLU A 390 33.10 1.91 4.31
C GLU A 390 32.07 0.94 3.71
N ASN A 391 31.31 1.38 2.68
CA ASN A 391 30.38 0.55 1.89
C ASN A 391 31.09 -0.56 1.06
N ARG A 392 32.42 -0.72 1.18
CA ARG A 392 33.17 -1.74 0.42
C ARG A 392 32.66 -3.17 0.66
N ASP A 393 32.25 -3.51 1.89
CA ASP A 393 31.92 -4.90 2.26
C ASP A 393 30.54 -5.28 1.72
N GLU A 394 29.60 -4.32 1.68
CA GLU A 394 28.32 -4.45 0.98
C GLU A 394 28.53 -4.66 -0.53
N LEU A 395 29.39 -3.85 -1.16
CA LEU A 395 29.74 -4.01 -2.58
C LEU A 395 30.37 -5.36 -2.90
N VAL A 396 31.26 -5.86 -2.04
CA VAL A 396 31.86 -7.20 -2.17
C VAL A 396 30.79 -8.29 -2.11
N THR A 397 29.87 -8.18 -1.15
CA THR A 397 28.81 -9.17 -0.93
C THR A 397 27.82 -9.17 -2.09
N ARG A 398 27.31 -7.99 -2.49
CA ARG A 398 26.36 -7.81 -3.60
C ARG A 398 26.89 -8.39 -4.91
N ASN A 399 28.14 -8.07 -5.23
CA ASN A 399 28.75 -8.46 -6.50
C ASN A 399 29.49 -9.80 -6.43
N ARG A 400 29.46 -10.49 -5.27
CA ARG A 400 30.17 -11.75 -5.01
C ARG A 400 31.65 -11.68 -5.43
N LEU A 401 32.31 -10.57 -5.10
CA LEU A 401 33.67 -10.30 -5.56
C LEU A 401 34.67 -11.24 -4.89
N ARG A 402 35.24 -12.15 -5.67
CA ARG A 402 36.29 -13.06 -5.20
C ARG A 402 37.61 -12.33 -4.90
N TYR A 403 37.92 -11.28 -5.66
CA TYR A 403 39.16 -10.50 -5.52
C TYR A 403 38.84 -9.01 -5.35
N PRO A 404 38.44 -8.57 -4.14
CA PRO A 404 38.01 -7.20 -3.89
C PRO A 404 39.04 -6.13 -4.27
N SER A 405 40.33 -6.43 -4.19
CA SER A 405 41.40 -5.48 -4.53
C SER A 405 41.69 -5.36 -6.04
N PHE A 406 41.08 -6.20 -6.89
CA PHE A 406 41.41 -6.31 -8.31
C PHE A 406 40.15 -6.39 -9.18
N ILE A 407 39.31 -5.36 -9.14
CA ILE A 407 38.17 -5.23 -10.06
C ILE A 407 38.69 -4.77 -11.41
N THR A 408 38.58 -5.61 -12.43
CA THR A 408 39.09 -5.39 -13.79
C THR A 408 38.09 -4.66 -14.70
N PRO A 409 38.53 -4.04 -15.81
CA PRO A 409 37.64 -3.38 -16.77
C PRO A 409 36.64 -4.28 -17.50
N SER A 410 36.79 -5.59 -17.41
CA SER A 410 35.80 -6.55 -17.90
C SER A 410 34.68 -6.85 -16.91
N GLN A 411 34.83 -6.44 -15.65
CA GLN A 411 33.84 -6.68 -14.60
C GLN A 411 32.89 -5.50 -14.50
N THR A 412 31.59 -5.79 -14.61
CA THR A 412 30.54 -4.82 -14.32
C THR A 412 30.11 -4.99 -12.87
N ILE A 413 30.13 -3.90 -12.11
CA ILE A 413 29.81 -3.84 -10.70
C ILE A 413 28.47 -3.15 -10.51
N GLU A 414 27.59 -3.79 -9.77
CA GLU A 414 26.32 -3.29 -9.31
C GLU A 414 26.50 -2.44 -8.05
N ILE A 415 25.94 -1.25 -8.05
CA ILE A 415 26.06 -0.23 -6.99
C ILE A 415 24.67 0.34 -6.73
N ILE A 416 24.30 0.46 -5.46
CA ILE A 416 23.07 1.14 -5.04
C ILE A 416 23.38 2.63 -4.92
N SER A 417 22.59 3.49 -5.57
CA SER A 417 22.75 4.94 -5.56
C SER A 417 21.53 5.58 -4.90
N ASN A 418 21.78 6.47 -3.93
CA ASN A 418 20.75 7.20 -3.17
C ASN A 418 20.54 8.63 -3.72
N ASP A 419 20.82 8.85 -5.01
CA ASP A 419 20.83 10.19 -5.62
C ASP A 419 19.45 10.87 -5.68
#